data_AF-Q9XB25-F1
#
_entry.id   AF-Q9XB25-F1
#
_cell.length_a   1.000
_cell.length_b   1.000
_cell.length_c   1.000
_cell.angle_alpha   90.00
_cell.angle_beta   90.00
_cell.angle_gamma   90.00
#
_symmetry.space_group_name_H-M   'P 1'
#
loop_
_entity.id
_entity.type
_entity.pdbx_description
1 polymer ?
#
loop_
_entity_poly.entity_id
_entity_poly.type
_entity_poly.pdbx_seq_one_letter_code
_entity_poly.pdbx_strand_id
1 'polypeptide(L)' 'ASVGARGLVSSIEVLGHNAIGTVIALQTTTHNRYCFAICNLPEAEQSGEHAVTIDGVTWRWEGAFSRLQRA' A
#
# COMPACT_ATOMS: atom_id res chain seq x y z
N ALA A 1 -5.24 -31.21 13.07
CA ALA A 1 -5.29 -30.39 11.85
C ALA A 1 -5.43 -28.93 12.26
N SER A 2 -4.58 -28.02 11.76
CA SER A 2 -4.60 -26.61 12.16
C SER A 2 -5.82 -25.91 11.58
N VAL A 3 -6.75 -25.51 12.43
CA VAL A 3 -7.89 -24.65 12.07
C VAL A 3 -7.31 -23.25 11.83
N GLY A 4 -7.28 -22.79 10.57
CA GLY A 4 -6.84 -21.43 10.24
C GLY A 4 -5.54 -21.31 9.43
N ALA A 5 -4.98 -22.40 8.90
CA ALA A 5 -3.75 -22.35 8.07
C ALA A 5 -3.91 -21.69 6.68
N ARG A 6 -5.08 -21.09 6.37
CA ARG A 6 -5.29 -20.28 5.17
C ARG A 6 -5.20 -18.82 5.59
N GLY A 7 -4.18 -18.12 5.11
CA GLY A 7 -3.93 -16.72 5.46
C GLY A 7 -5.14 -15.81 5.27
N LEU A 8 -5.10 -14.62 5.89
CA LEU A 8 -6.24 -13.69 5.92
C LEU A 8 -6.37 -12.83 4.64
N VAL A 9 -5.44 -12.93 3.70
CA VAL A 9 -5.44 -12.14 2.45
C VAL A 9 -6.21 -12.89 1.37
N SER A 10 -7.17 -12.22 0.74
CA SER A 10 -7.94 -12.76 -0.40
C SER A 10 -7.42 -12.24 -1.75
N SER A 11 -6.99 -10.99 -1.82
CA SER A 11 -6.41 -10.41 -3.04
C SER A 11 -5.50 -9.22 -2.76
N ILE A 12 -4.63 -8.92 -3.74
CA ILE A 12 -3.84 -7.69 -3.81
C ILE A 12 -4.08 -7.07 -5.19
N GLU A 13 -4.39 -5.78 -5.21
CA GLU A 13 -4.64 -4.97 -6.41
C GLU A 13 -3.67 -3.79 -6.43
N VAL A 14 -3.02 -3.51 -7.56
CA VAL A 14 -2.24 -2.28 -7.74
C VAL A 14 -3.21 -1.17 -8.13
N LEU A 15 -3.38 -0.17 -7.25
CA LEU A 15 -4.22 1.00 -7.52
C LEU A 15 -3.52 1.99 -8.45
N GLY A 16 -2.18 2.00 -8.44
CA GLY A 16 -1.35 2.69 -9.42
C GLY A 16 0.08 2.86 -8.92
N HIS A 17 0.94 3.37 -9.77
CA HIS A 17 2.35 3.59 -9.46
C HIS A 17 2.94 4.73 -10.30
N ASN A 18 4.06 5.26 -9.84
CA ASN A 18 4.98 6.06 -10.63
C ASN A 18 6.42 5.85 -10.14
N ALA A 19 7.35 6.72 -10.53
CA ALA A 19 8.75 6.64 -10.12
C ALA A 19 8.96 6.83 -8.59
N ILE A 20 8.05 7.51 -7.89
CA ILE A 20 8.16 7.80 -6.46
C ILE A 20 7.59 6.66 -5.62
N GLY A 21 6.46 6.08 -6.02
CA GLY A 21 5.85 5.00 -5.24
C GLY A 21 4.72 4.25 -5.92
N THR A 22 4.36 3.16 -5.26
CA THR A 22 3.30 2.22 -5.67
C THR A 22 2.23 2.20 -4.59
N VAL A 23 0.97 2.30 -5.00
CA VAL A 23 -0.18 2.16 -4.10
C VAL A 23 -0.89 0.86 -4.39
N ILE A 24 -1.08 0.04 -3.36
CA ILE A 24 -1.80 -1.24 -3.45
C ILE A 24 -3.02 -1.24 -2.53
N ALA A 25 -4.03 -2.01 -2.90
CA ALA A 25 -5.12 -2.41 -2.04
C ALA A 25 -5.00 -3.90 -1.70
N LEU A 26 -4.96 -4.19 -0.40
CA LEU A 26 -5.09 -5.53 0.15
C LEU A 26 -6.54 -5.77 0.55
N GLN A 27 -7.13 -6.85 0.05
CA GLN A 27 -8.42 -7.35 0.53
C GLN A 27 -8.20 -8.56 1.42
N THR A 28 -8.97 -8.63 2.51
CA THR A 28 -8.97 -9.80 3.39
C THR A 28 -10.12 -10.74 3.09
N THR A 29 -10.01 -11.98 3.57
CA THR A 29 -11.10 -12.96 3.58
C THR A 29 -12.29 -12.51 4.43
N THR A 30 -12.08 -11.55 5.34
CA THR A 30 -13.14 -10.88 6.13
C THR A 30 -13.69 -9.63 5.46
N HIS A 31 -13.40 -9.41 4.17
CA HIS A 31 -13.85 -8.27 3.38
C HIS A 31 -13.33 -6.89 3.82
N ASN A 32 -12.29 -6.83 4.68
CA ASN A 32 -11.61 -5.58 4.97
C ASN A 32 -10.73 -5.19 3.77
N ARG A 33 -10.65 -3.88 3.49
CA ARG A 33 -9.77 -3.31 2.47
C ARG A 33 -8.76 -2.38 3.14
N TYR A 34 -7.48 -2.63 2.95
CA TYR A 34 -6.39 -1.78 3.43
C TYR A 34 -5.59 -1.26 2.24
N CYS A 35 -5.31 0.04 2.22
CA CYS A 35 -4.43 0.63 1.22
C CYS A 35 -3.03 0.83 1.81
N PHE A 36 -2.00 0.51 1.02
CA PHE A 36 -0.62 0.73 1.39
C PHE A 36 0.08 1.51 0.28
N ALA A 37 0.89 2.48 0.66
CA ALA A 37 1.89 3.07 -0.21
C ALA A 37 3.25 2.44 0.06
N ILE A 38 4.02 2.23 -1.00
CA ILE A 38 5.37 1.69 -0.98
C ILE A 38 6.24 2.66 -1.77
N CYS A 39 7.35 3.10 -1.18
CA CYS A 39 8.33 3.96 -1.85
C CYS A 39 9.15 3.15 -2.86
N ASN A 40 9.24 3.66 -4.08
CA ASN A 40 10.01 3.06 -5.16
C ASN A 40 11.44 3.65 -5.25
N LEU A 41 11.74 4.68 -4.46
CA LEU A 41 13.06 5.32 -4.43
C LEU A 41 14.11 4.40 -3.79
N PRO A 42 15.41 4.63 -4.04
CA PRO A 42 16.49 3.91 -3.36
C PRO A 42 16.38 3.98 -1.85
N GLU A 43 16.86 2.95 -1.14
CA GLU A 43 16.74 2.81 0.32
C GLU A 43 17.17 4.08 1.10
N ALA A 44 18.22 4.75 0.64
CA ALA A 44 18.74 5.98 1.24
C ALA A 44 17.74 7.16 1.21
N GLU A 45 16.76 7.13 0.31
CA GLU A 45 15.75 8.19 0.10
C GLU A 45 14.37 7.80 0.67
N GLN A 46 14.21 6.56 1.13
CA GLN A 46 12.89 6.04 1.53
C GLN A 46 12.39 6.63 2.85
N SER A 47 13.25 7.14 3.73
CA SER A 47 12.86 7.60 5.07
C SER A 47 12.03 8.90 5.09
N GLY A 48 11.97 9.65 3.99
CA GLY A 48 11.29 10.95 3.92
C GLY A 48 9.76 10.89 3.71
N GLU A 49 9.15 12.07 3.56
CA GLU A 49 7.77 12.23 3.10
C GLU A 49 7.70 12.04 1.57
N HIS A 50 6.69 11.29 1.13
CA HIS A 50 6.44 10.96 -0.27
C HIS A 50 5.00 11.30 -0.64
N ALA A 51 4.81 11.65 -1.91
CA ALA A 51 3.48 11.87 -2.47
C ALA A 51 3.39 11.33 -3.90
N VAL A 52 2.30 10.63 -4.20
CA VAL A 52 1.98 10.19 -5.58
C VAL A 52 0.56 10.58 -5.93
N THR A 53 0.36 11.04 -7.17
CA THR A 53 -0.99 11.31 -7.70
C THR A 53 -1.30 10.27 -8.75
N ILE A 54 -2.37 9.52 -8.52
CA ILE A 54 -2.87 8.42 -9.37
C ILE A 54 -4.34 8.69 -9.61
N ASP A 55 -4.76 8.76 -10.88
CA ASP A 55 -6.16 9.01 -11.28
C ASP A 55 -6.80 10.22 -10.56
N GLY A 56 -6.02 11.28 -10.36
CA GLY A 56 -6.46 12.51 -9.70
C GLY A 56 -6.52 12.44 -8.17
N VAL A 57 -6.19 11.31 -7.55
CA VAL A 57 -6.08 11.15 -6.09
C VAL A 57 -4.63 11.24 -5.66
N THR A 58 -4.31 12.16 -4.76
CA THR A 58 -2.97 12.29 -4.16
C THR A 58 -2.89 11.48 -2.87
N TRP A 59 -1.96 10.54 -2.83
CA TRP A 59 -1.62 9.74 -1.66
C TRP A 59 -0.32 10.25 -1.05
N ARG A 60 -0.29 10.41 0.28
CA ARG A 60 0.89 10.88 1.03
C ARG A 60 1.26 9.89 2.12
N TRP A 61 2.56 9.70 2.34
CA TRP A 61 3.07 8.90 3.44
C TRP A 61 4.50 9.29 3.79
N GLU A 62 5.01 8.78 4.90
CA GLU A 62 6.40 8.90 5.31
C GLU A 62 7.02 7.49 5.43
N GLY A 63 8.29 7.36 5.08
CA GLY A 63 9.04 6.11 5.17
C GLY A 63 8.90 5.19 3.96
N ALA A 64 9.55 4.04 4.04
CA ALA A 64 9.61 3.04 2.97
C ALA A 64 8.23 2.52 2.56
N PHE A 65 7.31 2.43 3.50
CA PHE A 65 5.92 2.09 3.26
C PHE A 65 5.04 2.60 4.39
N SER A 66 3.76 2.82 4.11
CA SER A 66 2.78 3.15 5.15
C SER A 66 1.39 2.65 4.78
N ARG A 67 0.59 2.34 5.80
CA ARG A 67 -0.83 2.09 5.61
C ARG A 67 -1.54 3.44 5.45
N LEU A 68 -2.14 3.64 4.29
CA LEU A 68 -2.88 4.86 3.98
C LEU A 68 -4.22 4.81 4.71
N GLN A 69 -4.44 5.78 5.59
CA GLN A 69 -5.78 6.03 6.12
C GLN A 69 -6.52 6.83 5.04
N ARG A 70 -7.79 6.50 4.78
CA ARG A 70 -8.64 7.41 4.01
C ARG A 70 -8.64 8.76 4.73
N ALA A 71 -8.28 9.81 4.00
CA ALA A 71 -8.52 11.19 4.43
C ALA A 71 -10.03 11.45 4.54
#